data_AF-A0A6L9VZ87-F1
#
_entry.id   AF-A0A6L9VZ87-F1
#
_cell.length_a   1.000
_cell.length_b   1.000
_cell.length_c   1.000
_cell.angle_alpha   90.00
_cell.angle_beta   90.00
_cell.angle_gamma   90.00
#
_symmetry.space_group_name_H-M   'P 1'
#
loop_
_entity.id
_entity.type
_entity.pdbx_description
1 polymer ?
#
loop_
_entity_poly.entity_id
_entity_poly.type
_entity_poly.pdbx_seq_one_letter_code
_entity_poly.pdbx_strand_id
1 'polypeptide(L)'
;MTLIWATRGRTWGFRFLRDGGFEEPLRVYDVAFSEIDDGPEVWARVSGTAELPEVVALRFPDPLGRQDRAGRVIPHHFVVLPPLADEVCSIEDGRRLVWPLVAAHFEGIWDLSEPLPPTD
;
A
#
# COMPACT_ATOMS: atom_id res chain seq x y z
N MET A 1 10.03 -6.53 6.62
CA MET A 1 8.62 -7.02 6.55
C MET A 1 8.17 -7.17 5.09
N THR A 2 7.23 -8.07 4.75
CA THR A 2 6.93 -8.52 3.37
C THR A 2 5.89 -7.68 2.58
N LEU A 3 5.91 -6.34 2.73
CA LEU A 3 5.06 -5.48 1.89
C LEU A 3 5.67 -4.09 1.68
N ILE A 4 5.43 -3.53 0.49
CA ILE A 4 5.57 -2.10 0.23
C ILE A 4 4.24 -1.45 0.54
N TRP A 5 4.25 -0.33 1.25
CA TRP A 5 3.05 0.44 1.53
C TRP A 5 3.29 1.91 1.21
N ALA A 6 2.43 2.42 0.34
CA ALA A 6 2.42 3.82 -0.03
C ALA A 6 1.03 4.41 0.19
N THR A 7 0.99 5.58 0.81
CA THR A 7 -0.25 6.29 1.10
C THR A 7 0.04 7.77 1.32
N ARG A 8 -0.96 8.51 1.76
CA ARG A 8 -0.89 9.94 2.05
C ARG A 8 -1.59 10.23 3.36
N GLY A 9 -1.33 11.38 3.93
CA GLY A 9 -2.01 11.84 5.12
C GLY A 9 -3.05 12.90 4.82
N ARG A 10 -3.53 13.50 5.89
CA ARG A 10 -4.43 14.65 5.82
C ARG A 10 -3.76 15.84 5.16
N THR A 11 -2.54 16.17 5.62
CA THR A 11 -1.81 17.37 5.21
C THR A 11 -0.53 17.08 4.43
N TRP A 12 -0.08 15.82 4.36
CA TRP A 12 1.09 15.41 3.59
C TRP A 12 0.71 14.56 2.37
N GLY A 13 1.53 14.67 1.32
CA GLY A 13 1.33 14.01 0.03
C GLY A 13 1.64 12.51 0.05
N PHE A 14 1.71 11.89 -1.12
CA PHE A 14 1.97 10.46 -1.23
C PHE A 14 3.41 10.11 -0.84
N ARG A 15 3.59 9.10 0.03
CA ARG A 15 4.86 8.65 0.60
C ARG A 15 4.87 7.13 0.77
N PHE A 16 6.05 6.53 0.62
CA PHE A 16 6.31 5.16 1.06
C PHE A 16 6.53 5.15 2.57
N LEU A 17 5.70 4.40 3.28
CA LEU A 17 5.80 4.20 4.73
C LEU A 17 6.42 2.86 5.09
N ARG A 18 6.39 1.91 4.16
CA ARG A 18 7.17 0.66 4.18
C ARG A 18 7.72 0.39 2.79
N ASP A 19 8.97 -0.02 2.73
CA ASP A 19 9.72 -0.29 1.49
C ASP A 19 9.83 -1.78 1.17
N GLY A 20 9.33 -2.66 2.04
CA GLY A 20 9.38 -4.11 1.83
C GLY A 20 10.79 -4.72 1.90
N GLY A 21 11.79 -3.98 2.38
CA GLY A 21 13.20 -4.37 2.37
C GLY A 21 13.91 -4.15 1.04
N PHE A 22 13.31 -3.41 0.10
CA PHE A 22 13.92 -3.08 -1.18
C PHE A 22 14.72 -1.78 -1.10
N GLU A 23 15.88 -1.72 -1.75
CA GLU A 23 16.65 -0.48 -1.90
C GLU A 23 15.93 0.52 -2.84
N GLU A 24 15.21 0.03 -3.85
CA GLU A 24 14.44 0.83 -4.81
C GLU A 24 12.94 0.47 -4.79
N PRO A 25 12.20 0.76 -3.70
CA PRO A 25 10.78 0.37 -3.57
C PRO A 25 9.88 1.02 -4.62
N LEU A 26 10.27 2.20 -5.13
CA LEU A 26 9.55 2.88 -6.21
C LEU A 26 9.54 2.03 -7.50
N ARG A 27 10.64 1.35 -7.84
CA ARG A 27 10.67 0.50 -9.04
C ARG A 27 9.71 -0.67 -8.94
N VAL A 28 9.70 -1.34 -7.78
CA VAL A 28 8.80 -2.47 -7.51
C VAL A 28 7.34 -2.00 -7.57
N TYR A 29 7.05 -0.83 -6.98
CA TYR A 29 5.74 -0.20 -7.05
C TYR A 29 5.31 0.14 -8.48
N ASP A 30 6.19 0.75 -9.28
CA ASP A 30 5.90 1.11 -10.68
C ASP A 30 5.59 -0.14 -11.51
N VAL A 31 6.39 -1.20 -11.37
CA VAL A 31 6.14 -2.48 -12.03
C VAL A 31 4.77 -3.02 -11.63
N ALA A 32 4.46 -3.04 -10.34
CA ALA A 32 3.23 -3.60 -9.81
C ALA A 32 1.96 -2.84 -10.24
N PHE A 33 2.05 -1.53 -10.46
CA PHE A 33 0.90 -0.68 -10.82
C PHE A 33 0.89 -0.20 -12.29
N SER A 34 1.91 -0.53 -13.09
CA SER A 34 2.09 -0.01 -14.47
C SER A 34 0.90 -0.25 -15.41
N GLU A 35 0.24 -1.40 -15.33
CA GLU A 35 -0.89 -1.77 -16.20
C GLU A 35 -2.26 -1.61 -15.52
N ILE A 36 -2.30 -0.92 -14.38
CA ILE A 36 -3.50 -0.82 -13.55
C ILE A 36 -4.12 0.58 -13.70
N ASP A 37 -5.40 0.62 -14.07
CA ASP A 37 -6.19 1.86 -14.16
C ASP A 37 -6.26 2.59 -12.81
N ASP A 38 -6.55 3.90 -12.80
CA ASP A 38 -6.62 4.75 -11.60
C ASP A 38 -7.89 4.57 -10.72
N GLY A 39 -8.66 3.49 -10.91
CA GLY A 39 -9.85 3.18 -10.11
C GLY A 39 -9.64 3.07 -8.58
N PRO A 40 -10.62 3.40 -7.73
CA PRO A 40 -10.42 3.49 -6.28
C PRO A 40 -10.03 2.18 -5.58
N GLU A 41 -10.32 1.04 -6.20
CA GLU A 41 -9.99 -0.30 -5.69
C GLU A 41 -9.26 -1.09 -6.77
N VAL A 42 -8.19 -1.77 -6.37
CA VAL A 42 -7.38 -2.62 -7.24
C VAL A 42 -7.01 -3.88 -6.49
N TRP A 43 -7.23 -5.01 -7.14
CA TRP A 43 -6.55 -6.25 -6.79
C TRP A 43 -6.07 -6.85 -8.11
N ALA A 44 -4.74 -7.02 -8.24
CA ALA A 44 -4.14 -7.65 -9.39
C ALA A 44 -2.95 -8.49 -8.94
N ARG A 45 -2.88 -9.72 -9.46
CA ARG A 45 -1.66 -10.52 -9.38
C ARG A 45 -0.71 -10.08 -10.50
N VAL A 46 0.52 -9.77 -10.12
CA VAL A 46 1.56 -9.33 -11.03
C VAL A 46 2.61 -10.42 -11.06
N SER A 47 2.78 -11.03 -12.24
CA SER A 47 3.76 -12.07 -12.47
C SER A 47 5.15 -11.61 -12.06
N GLY A 48 5.89 -12.51 -11.41
CA GLY A 48 7.28 -12.23 -11.03
C GLY A 48 8.16 -11.97 -12.24
N THR A 49 9.20 -11.17 -12.02
CA THR A 49 10.30 -10.98 -12.97
C THR A 49 11.51 -11.79 -12.50
N ALA A 50 12.64 -11.68 -13.19
CA ALA A 50 13.88 -12.31 -12.73
C ALA A 50 14.35 -11.79 -11.35
N GLU A 51 13.89 -10.60 -10.94
CA GLU A 51 14.35 -9.88 -9.76
C GLU A 51 13.26 -9.74 -8.67
N LEU A 52 12.01 -10.05 -9.01
CA LEU A 52 10.86 -9.94 -8.12
C LEU A 52 10.01 -11.21 -8.17
N PRO A 53 9.61 -11.79 -7.03
CA PRO A 53 8.63 -12.87 -7.04
C PRO A 53 7.27 -12.38 -7.58
N GLU A 54 6.32 -13.30 -7.79
CA GLU A 54 4.93 -12.90 -7.98
C GLU A 54 4.47 -12.08 -6.77
N VAL A 55 3.79 -10.97 -7.04
CA VAL A 55 3.28 -10.06 -6.01
C VAL A 55 1.80 -9.73 -6.27
N VAL A 56 1.13 -9.23 -5.24
CA VAL A 56 -0.22 -8.66 -5.40
C VAL A 56 -0.14 -7.15 -5.30
N ALA A 57 -0.55 -6.46 -6.37
CA ALA A 57 -0.84 -5.04 -6.34
C ALA A 57 -2.25 -4.84 -5.76
N LEU A 58 -2.33 -4.09 -4.67
CA LEU A 58 -3.55 -3.91 -3.90
C LEU A 58 -3.77 -2.43 -3.62
N ARG A 59 -4.93 -1.90 -3.98
CA ARG A 59 -5.37 -0.55 -3.64
C ARG A 59 -6.76 -0.60 -3.05
N PHE A 60 -6.99 0.11 -1.96
CA PHE A 60 -8.32 0.35 -1.43
C PHE A 60 -8.36 1.69 -0.65
N PRO A 61 -9.54 2.33 -0.57
CA PRO A 61 -9.73 3.51 0.28
C PRO A 61 -9.57 3.17 1.76
N ASP A 62 -9.10 4.12 2.58
CA ASP A 62 -8.98 3.99 4.03
C ASP A 62 -10.27 3.38 4.61
N PRO A 63 -10.22 2.20 5.25
CA PRO A 63 -11.40 1.49 5.74
C PRO A 63 -12.21 2.25 6.79
N LEU A 64 -11.61 3.26 7.43
CA LEU A 64 -12.25 4.14 8.40
C LEU A 64 -12.71 5.45 7.77
N GLY A 65 -12.61 5.59 6.45
CA GLY A 65 -13.08 6.73 5.68
C GLY A 65 -12.30 8.02 5.94
N ARG A 66 -11.05 7.93 6.43
CA ARG A 66 -10.23 9.12 6.70
C ARG A 66 -9.97 9.89 5.41
N GLN A 67 -10.01 11.21 5.50
CA GLN A 67 -9.94 12.11 4.35
C GLN A 67 -8.71 13.00 4.39
N ASP A 68 -8.23 13.36 3.20
CA ASP A 68 -7.25 14.41 3.03
C ASP A 68 -7.84 15.81 3.27
N ARG A 69 -7.01 16.86 3.22
CA ARG A 69 -7.46 18.25 3.35
C ARG A 69 -8.48 18.67 2.27
N ALA A 70 -8.51 17.99 1.13
CA ALA A 70 -9.46 18.25 0.04
C ALA A 70 -10.78 17.47 0.19
N GLY A 71 -10.95 16.69 1.27
CA GLY A 71 -12.14 15.88 1.51
C GLY A 71 -12.18 14.56 0.74
N ARG A 72 -11.08 14.16 0.10
CA ARG A 72 -10.98 12.87 -0.61
C ARG A 72 -10.60 11.78 0.38
N VAL A 73 -11.25 10.62 0.30
CA VAL A 73 -10.84 9.46 1.09
C VAL A 73 -9.42 9.07 0.72
N ILE A 74 -8.59 8.86 1.74
CA ILE A 74 -7.18 8.52 1.56
C ILE A 74 -7.07 7.13 0.94
N PRO A 75 -6.36 6.94 -0.18
CA PRO A 75 -6.08 5.62 -0.71
C PRO A 75 -4.86 4.99 -0.01
N HIS A 76 -4.90 3.67 0.18
CA HIS A 76 -3.72 2.90 0.55
C HIS A 76 -3.34 1.98 -0.60
N HIS A 77 -2.08 2.06 -1.01
CA HIS A 77 -1.51 1.23 -2.05
C HIS A 77 -0.50 0.29 -1.41
N PHE A 78 -0.60 -0.98 -1.76
CA PHE A 78 0.27 -2.02 -1.27
C PHE A 78 0.82 -2.83 -2.44
N VAL A 79 2.10 -3.17 -2.34
CA VAL A 79 2.66 -4.31 -3.06
C VAL A 79 2.90 -5.39 -2.02
N VAL A 80 2.06 -6.43 -2.05
CA VAL A 80 2.12 -7.53 -1.09
C VAL A 80 3.05 -8.60 -1.65
N LEU A 81 4.04 -9.01 -0.85
CA LEU A 81 4.98 -10.07 -1.23
C LEU A 81 4.59 -11.41 -0.61
N PRO A 82 5.04 -12.53 -1.20
CA PRO A 82 4.89 -13.86 -0.60
C PRO A 82 5.52 -13.92 0.80
N PRO A 83 4.98 -14.76 1.71
CA PRO A 83 3.85 -15.68 1.47
C PRO A 83 2.47 -15.01 1.52
N LEU A 84 2.37 -13.77 2.02
CA LEU A 84 1.08 -13.09 2.19
C LEU A 84 0.35 -12.84 0.86
N ALA A 85 1.10 -12.62 -0.22
CA ALA A 85 0.55 -12.47 -1.57
C ALA A 85 -0.28 -13.69 -2.01
N ASP A 86 0.08 -14.90 -1.56
CA ASP A 86 -0.61 -16.13 -1.92
C ASP A 86 -2.00 -16.21 -1.27
N GLU A 87 -2.17 -15.58 -0.11
CA GLU A 87 -3.42 -15.57 0.66
C GLU A 87 -4.38 -14.44 0.22
N VAL A 88 -3.88 -13.38 -0.42
CA VAL A 88 -4.68 -12.23 -0.86
C VAL A 88 -5.28 -12.49 -2.24
N CYS A 89 -6.49 -13.05 -2.25
CA CYS A 89 -7.23 -13.40 -3.47
C CYS A 89 -8.32 -12.40 -3.86
N SER A 90 -8.48 -11.31 -3.11
CA SER A 90 -9.48 -10.28 -3.38
C SER A 90 -9.17 -8.97 -2.63
N ILE A 91 -9.93 -7.91 -2.92
CA ILE A 91 -9.94 -6.66 -2.12
C ILE A 91 -10.30 -6.96 -0.67
N GLU A 92 -11.28 -7.83 -0.44
CA GLU A 92 -11.76 -8.15 0.90
C GLU A 92 -10.70 -8.92 1.70
N ASP A 93 -9.98 -9.85 1.07
CA ASP A 93 -8.83 -10.50 1.69
C ASP A 93 -7.73 -9.48 2.00
N GLY A 94 -7.50 -8.53 1.09
CA GLY A 94 -6.58 -7.41 1.32
C GLY A 94 -6.95 -6.60 2.56
N ARG A 95 -8.22 -6.23 2.71
CA ARG A 95 -8.72 -5.53 3.90
C ARG A 95 -8.62 -6.38 5.17
N ARG A 96 -8.88 -7.68 5.08
CA ARG A 96 -8.84 -8.58 6.24
C ARG A 96 -7.42 -8.90 6.69
N LEU A 97 -6.49 -9.07 5.75
CA LEU A 97 -5.15 -9.60 6.00
C LEU A 97 -4.07 -8.50 6.02
N VAL A 98 -4.16 -7.49 5.15
CA VAL A 98 -3.12 -6.46 4.99
C VAL A 98 -3.38 -5.25 5.87
N TRP A 99 -4.62 -4.75 5.91
CA TRP A 99 -4.95 -3.53 6.69
C TRP A 99 -4.56 -3.62 8.18
N PRO A 100 -4.82 -4.72 8.91
CA PRO A 100 -4.45 -4.81 10.33
C PRO A 100 -2.95 -4.65 10.60
N LEU A 101 -2.09 -4.91 9.61
CA LEU A 101 -0.63 -4.80 9.73
C LEU A 101 -0.15 -3.34 9.77
N VAL A 102 -0.95 -2.41 9.27
CA VAL A 102 -0.60 -0.98 9.11
C VAL A 102 -1.57 -0.03 9.80
N ALA A 103 -2.77 -0.49 10.18
CA ALA A 103 -3.84 0.34 10.73
C ALA A 103 -3.39 1.16 11.95
N ALA A 104 -2.73 0.51 12.93
CA ALA A 104 -2.25 1.16 14.15
C ALA A 104 -1.14 2.19 13.86
N HIS A 105 -0.25 1.88 12.90
CA HIS A 105 0.76 2.85 12.47
C HIS A 105 0.06 4.06 11.82
N PHE A 106 -0.83 3.82 10.85
CA PHE A 106 -1.53 4.90 10.16
C PHE A 106 -2.32 5.81 11.09
N GLU A 107 -3.01 5.24 12.08
CA GLU A 107 -3.75 5.97 13.11
C GLU A 107 -2.89 7.01 13.83
N GLY A 108 -1.63 6.71 14.10
CA GLY A 108 -0.71 7.62 14.78
C GLY A 108 -0.11 8.72 13.89
N ILE A 109 -0.18 8.60 12.56
CA ILE A 109 0.57 9.49 11.63
C ILE A 109 -0.31 10.27 10.65
N TRP A 110 -1.55 9.84 10.39
CA TRP A 110 -2.35 10.37 9.28
C TRP A 110 -2.68 11.86 9.42
N ASP A 111 -2.87 12.36 10.65
CA ASP A 111 -3.18 13.76 10.97
C ASP A 111 -1.94 14.58 11.39
N LEU A 112 -0.74 13.98 11.34
CA LEU A 112 0.50 14.71 11.55
C LEU A 112 0.78 15.62 10.34
N SER A 113 1.57 16.68 10.56
CA SER A 113 1.98 17.58 9.46
C SER A 113 2.94 16.90 8.49
N GLU A 114 3.75 15.96 8.97
CA GLU A 114 4.67 15.12 8.21
C GLU A 114 4.64 13.70 8.80
N PRO A 115 4.67 12.63 7.97
CA PRO A 115 4.72 11.28 8.50
C PRO A 115 6.11 11.02 9.11
N LEU A 116 6.17 10.13 10.10
CA LEU A 116 7.44 9.63 10.61
C LEU A 116 8.22 8.95 9.45
N PRO A 117 9.56 8.99 9.48
CA PRO A 117 10.38 8.29 8.49
C PRO A 117 10.02 6.79 8.46
N PRO A 118 10.16 6.12 7.30
CA PRO A 118 9.85 4.69 7.16
C PRO A 118 10.62 3.88 8.21
N THR A 119 9.91 2.99 8.90
CA THR A 119 10.46 2.12 9.95
C THR A 119 10.42 0.68 9.45
N ASP A 120 11.57 -0.02 9.55
CA ASP A 120 11.85 -1.39 9.08
C ASP A 120 10.93 -2.48 9.69
#